data_AF-A0A348XD93-F1
#
_entry.id   AF-A0A348XD93-F1
#
_cell.length_a   1.000
_cell.length_b   1.000
_cell.length_c   1.000
_cell.angle_alpha   90.00
_cell.angle_beta   90.00
_cell.angle_gamma   90.00
#
_symmetry.space_group_name_H-M   'P 1'
#
loop_
_entity.id
_entity.type
_entity.pdbx_description
1 polymer ?
#
loop_
_entity_poly.entity_id
_entity_poly.type
_entity_poly.pdbx_seq_one_letter_code
_entity_poly.pdbx_strand_id
1 'polypeptide(L)'
;MIVCLGIMLWARSKSTSSRAAWGRPVAAIFGLLSLGLALSSVVRFQTKDSNEREDLKNKESFYLHAAYLRTGQYLAKKYPGKNVTVFAYPEMEYNKDRQTIMLTALKDGLGLDATLKDVIYFELPVSEDELDMIPFEEMMITGEEFDKKVQDNFETDVIVSFVPVPIDIANMEYFIQDVASVGPKLCLTFSAVYELSNLLAADRLDSVLCYNPDFRYQLKAPIPESFDAAFAERYLIVTSENVRALAEKYPRLLSEIKVEEKPLYED
;
A
#
# COMPACT_ATOMS: atom_id res chain seq x y z
N MET A 1 -37.44 3.89 -12.83
CA MET A 1 -37.85 4.94 -11.86
C MET A 1 -38.52 6.13 -12.56
N ILE A 2 -37.83 6.82 -13.48
CA ILE A 2 -38.34 8.05 -14.16
C ILE A 2 -39.67 7.81 -14.90
N VAL A 3 -39.79 6.70 -15.64
CA VAL A 3 -41.03 6.34 -16.35
C VAL A 3 -42.20 6.09 -15.39
N CYS A 4 -41.96 5.39 -14.27
CA CYS A 4 -42.99 5.13 -13.25
C CYS A 4 -43.44 6.41 -12.54
N LEU A 5 -42.51 7.31 -12.22
CA LEU A 5 -42.80 8.64 -11.67
C LEU A 5 -43.61 9.48 -12.67
N GLY A 6 -43.26 9.44 -13.96
CA GLY A 6 -44.01 10.10 -15.02
C GLY A 6 -45.46 9.62 -15.13
N ILE A 7 -45.66 8.29 -15.10
CA ILE A 7 -47.01 7.68 -15.14
C ILE A 7 -47.79 8.02 -13.86
N MET A 8 -47.14 8.01 -12.69
CA MET A 8 -47.76 8.41 -11.43
C MET A 8 -48.24 9.86 -11.44
N LEU A 9 -47.38 10.80 -11.88
CA LEU A 9 -47.70 12.23 -11.94
C LEU A 9 -48.81 12.50 -12.97
N TRP A 10 -48.79 11.81 -14.11
CA TRP A 10 -49.83 11.89 -15.14
C TRP A 10 -51.18 11.33 -14.66
N ALA A 11 -51.19 10.15 -14.03
CA ALA A 11 -52.40 9.51 -13.50
C ALA A 11 -53.01 10.34 -12.35
N ARG A 12 -52.17 10.92 -11.49
CA ARG A 12 -52.59 11.86 -10.43
C ARG A 12 -53.20 13.13 -11.02
N SER A 13 -52.60 13.70 -12.06
CA SER A 13 -53.13 14.87 -12.78
C SER A 13 -54.47 14.58 -13.46
N LYS A 14 -54.67 13.39 -14.03
CA LYS A 14 -55.96 12.97 -14.59
C LYS A 14 -57.03 12.75 -13.53
N SER A 15 -56.67 12.23 -12.37
CA SER A 15 -57.60 12.10 -11.23
C SER A 15 -58.11 13.47 -10.75
N THR A 16 -57.29 14.52 -10.75
CA THR A 16 -57.68 15.85 -10.27
C THR A 16 -58.38 16.68 -11.35
N SER A 17 -57.89 16.66 -12.59
CA SER A 17 -58.46 17.46 -13.70
C SER A 17 -59.73 16.88 -14.31
N SER A 18 -59.82 15.54 -14.43
CA SER A 18 -60.93 14.86 -15.11
C SER A 18 -61.80 13.97 -14.21
N ARG A 19 -61.56 13.99 -12.88
CA ARG A 19 -62.23 13.12 -11.88
C ARG A 19 -62.26 11.64 -12.28
N ALA A 20 -61.26 11.19 -13.03
CA ALA A 20 -61.16 9.81 -13.48
C ALA A 20 -60.94 8.88 -12.27
N ALA A 21 -61.92 8.03 -11.97
CA ALA A 21 -61.91 7.14 -10.80
C ALA A 21 -60.71 6.18 -10.78
N TRP A 22 -60.17 5.83 -11.95
CA TRP A 22 -59.00 4.95 -12.11
C TRP A 22 -57.65 5.64 -11.86
N GLY A 23 -57.60 6.98 -11.81
CA GLY A 23 -56.32 7.70 -11.69
C GLY A 23 -55.63 7.52 -10.33
N ARG A 24 -56.40 7.44 -9.24
CA ARG A 24 -55.87 7.22 -7.87
C ARG A 24 -55.24 5.83 -7.68
N PRO A 25 -55.90 4.71 -8.05
CA PRO A 25 -55.28 3.39 -7.91
C PRO A 25 -54.05 3.21 -8.82
N VAL A 26 -54.07 3.75 -10.05
CA VAL A 26 -52.90 3.70 -10.95
C VAL A 26 -51.73 4.51 -10.39
N ALA A 27 -51.98 5.72 -9.87
CA ALA A 27 -50.93 6.51 -9.23
C ALA A 27 -50.34 5.80 -8.00
N ALA A 28 -51.16 5.13 -7.19
CA ALA A 28 -50.70 4.38 -6.02
C ALA A 28 -49.79 3.20 -6.42
N ILE A 29 -50.16 2.42 -7.44
CA ILE A 29 -49.37 1.28 -7.93
C ILE A 29 -48.02 1.74 -8.47
N PHE A 30 -48.01 2.77 -9.33
CA PHE A 30 -46.75 3.28 -9.90
C PHE A 30 -45.90 4.03 -8.87
N GLY A 31 -46.51 4.61 -7.85
CA GLY A 31 -45.81 5.16 -6.68
C GLY A 31 -45.06 4.07 -5.91
N LEU A 32 -45.72 2.96 -5.58
CA LEU A 32 -45.09 1.81 -4.90
C LEU A 32 -43.97 1.17 -5.75
N LEU A 33 -44.19 1.01 -7.06
CA LEU A 33 -43.16 0.52 -7.99
C LEU A 33 -41.95 1.47 -8.06
N SER A 34 -42.18 2.78 -8.08
CA SER A 34 -41.08 3.76 -8.09
C SER A 34 -40.25 3.70 -6.81
N LEU A 35 -40.89 3.53 -5.65
CA LEU A 35 -40.23 3.36 -4.37
C LEU A 35 -39.43 2.05 -4.30
N GLY A 36 -40.00 0.94 -4.77
CA GLY A 36 -39.29 -0.34 -4.85
C GLY A 36 -38.06 -0.30 -5.76
N LEU A 37 -38.17 0.37 -6.91
CA LEU A 37 -37.02 0.58 -7.81
C LEU A 37 -35.96 1.50 -7.20
N ALA A 38 -36.37 2.54 -6.45
CA ALA A 38 -35.44 3.43 -5.74
C ALA A 38 -34.68 2.68 -4.64
N LEU A 39 -35.38 1.92 -3.79
CA LEU A 39 -34.77 1.09 -2.76
C LEU A 39 -33.85 0.02 -3.36
N SER A 40 -34.27 -0.64 -4.44
CA SER A 40 -33.39 -1.59 -5.15
C SER A 40 -32.15 -0.93 -5.72
N SER A 41 -32.23 0.32 -6.19
CA SER A 41 -31.07 1.05 -6.71
C SER A 41 -30.08 1.43 -5.61
N VAL A 42 -30.58 1.85 -4.43
CA VAL A 42 -29.75 2.15 -3.25
C VAL A 42 -29.03 0.90 -2.77
N VAL A 43 -29.75 -0.22 -2.61
CA VAL A 43 -29.15 -1.51 -2.22
C VAL A 43 -28.10 -1.95 -3.24
N ARG A 44 -28.41 -1.89 -4.55
CA ARG A 44 -27.46 -2.27 -5.60
C ARG A 44 -26.22 -1.37 -5.63
N PHE A 45 -26.37 -0.07 -5.39
CA PHE A 45 -25.26 0.87 -5.33
C PHE A 45 -24.35 0.57 -4.13
N GLN A 46 -24.94 0.33 -2.94
CA GLN A 46 -24.18 -0.06 -1.74
C GLN A 46 -23.45 -1.40 -1.92
N THR A 47 -24.10 -2.42 -2.49
CA THR A 47 -23.46 -3.71 -2.75
C THR A 47 -22.39 -3.65 -3.84
N LYS A 48 -22.53 -2.75 -4.81
CA LYS A 48 -21.53 -2.59 -5.87
C LYS A 48 -20.27 -1.92 -5.34
N ASP A 49 -20.44 -0.85 -4.55
CA ASP A 49 -19.34 -0.14 -3.90
C ASP A 49 -18.61 -1.04 -2.89
N SER A 50 -19.33 -1.87 -2.11
CA SER A 50 -18.70 -2.83 -1.20
C SER A 50 -17.84 -3.86 -1.94
N ASN A 51 -18.34 -4.44 -3.03
CA ASN A 51 -17.62 -5.45 -3.80
C ASN A 51 -16.40 -4.86 -4.51
N GLU A 52 -16.51 -3.66 -5.10
CA GLU A 52 -15.38 -2.98 -5.74
C GLU A 52 -14.27 -2.62 -4.74
N ARG A 53 -14.64 -2.22 -3.51
CA ARG A 53 -13.67 -1.98 -2.43
C ARG A 53 -13.01 -3.25 -1.93
N GLU A 54 -13.76 -4.34 -1.81
CA GLU A 54 -13.23 -5.64 -1.41
C GLU A 54 -12.28 -6.20 -2.48
N ASP A 55 -12.65 -6.13 -3.76
CA ASP A 55 -11.79 -6.53 -4.88
C ASP A 55 -10.50 -5.71 -4.92
N LEU A 56 -10.59 -4.41 -4.68
CA LEU A 56 -9.43 -3.53 -4.57
C LEU A 56 -8.53 -3.92 -3.39
N LYS A 57 -9.11 -4.12 -2.20
CA LYS A 57 -8.37 -4.57 -1.00
C LYS A 57 -7.65 -5.88 -1.28
N ASN A 58 -8.34 -6.87 -1.84
CA ASN A 58 -7.77 -8.17 -2.17
C ASN A 58 -6.64 -8.06 -3.20
N LYS A 59 -6.80 -7.21 -4.22
CA LYS A 59 -5.77 -6.94 -5.21
C LYS A 59 -4.53 -6.32 -4.57
N GLU A 60 -4.69 -5.27 -3.76
CA GLU A 60 -3.58 -4.62 -3.08
C GLU A 60 -2.88 -5.55 -2.08
N SER A 61 -3.63 -6.36 -1.34
CA SER A 61 -3.11 -7.42 -0.48
C SER A 61 -2.29 -8.45 -1.26
N PHE A 62 -2.73 -8.87 -2.45
CA PHE A 62 -2.01 -9.84 -3.28
C PHE A 62 -0.68 -9.29 -3.79
N TYR A 63 -0.66 -8.05 -4.28
CA TYR A 63 0.59 -7.39 -4.69
C TYR A 63 1.53 -7.17 -3.51
N LEU A 64 0.99 -6.74 -2.35
CA LEU A 64 1.80 -6.56 -1.15
C LEU A 64 2.42 -7.88 -0.68
N HIS A 65 1.65 -8.96 -0.70
CA HIS A 65 2.16 -10.30 -0.41
C HIS A 65 3.26 -10.69 -1.40
N ALA A 66 3.07 -10.48 -2.70
CA ALA A 66 4.10 -10.73 -3.70
C ALA A 66 5.40 -9.95 -3.43
N ALA A 67 5.29 -8.68 -3.05
CA ALA A 67 6.43 -7.82 -2.74
C ALA A 67 7.29 -8.40 -1.61
N TYR A 68 6.67 -8.71 -0.47
CA TYR A 68 7.39 -9.20 0.70
C TYR A 68 7.82 -10.66 0.58
N LEU A 69 7.06 -11.49 -0.13
CA LEU A 69 7.47 -12.85 -0.47
C LEU A 69 8.78 -12.84 -1.26
N ARG A 70 8.88 -11.98 -2.28
CA ARG A 70 10.10 -11.85 -3.07
C ARG A 70 11.26 -11.23 -2.29
N THR A 71 10.99 -10.25 -1.43
CA THR A 71 12.01 -9.72 -0.51
C THR A 71 12.55 -10.83 0.39
N GLY A 72 11.67 -11.65 1.00
CA GLY A 72 12.08 -12.79 1.83
C GLY A 72 12.94 -13.79 1.06
N GLN A 73 12.52 -14.16 -0.15
CA GLN A 73 13.27 -15.10 -1.01
C GLN A 73 14.65 -14.55 -1.41
N TYR A 74 14.72 -13.25 -1.72
CA TYR A 74 15.99 -12.58 -2.00
C TYR A 74 16.92 -12.64 -0.78
N LEU A 75 16.42 -12.31 0.41
CA LEU A 75 17.20 -12.33 1.65
C LEU A 75 17.63 -13.74 2.04
N ALA A 76 16.75 -14.73 1.96
CA ALA A 76 17.08 -16.14 2.20
C ALA A 76 18.23 -16.63 1.31
N LYS A 77 18.19 -16.27 0.02
CA LYS A 77 19.23 -16.65 -0.93
C LYS A 77 20.55 -15.94 -0.64
N LYS A 78 20.51 -14.65 -0.27
CA LYS A 78 21.72 -13.84 -0.04
C LYS A 78 22.35 -14.10 1.34
N TYR A 79 21.53 -14.39 2.34
CA TYR A 79 21.90 -14.52 3.75
C TYR A 79 21.42 -15.86 4.33
N PRO A 80 21.90 -17.01 3.81
CA PRO A 80 21.49 -18.31 4.32
C PRO A 80 21.95 -18.53 5.77
N GLY A 81 21.06 -19.08 6.59
CA GLY A 81 21.24 -19.35 8.02
C GLY A 81 21.23 -18.10 8.90
N LYS A 82 20.88 -16.93 8.37
CA LYS A 82 20.98 -15.65 9.08
C LYS A 82 19.68 -15.22 9.76
N ASN A 83 19.82 -14.37 10.77
CA ASN A 83 18.73 -13.76 11.50
C ASN A 83 18.29 -12.46 10.82
N VAL A 84 16.98 -12.32 10.64
CA VAL A 84 16.33 -11.15 10.09
C VAL A 84 15.47 -10.52 11.17
N THR A 85 15.61 -9.23 11.39
CA THR A 85 14.74 -8.43 12.26
C THR A 85 13.93 -7.47 11.40
N VAL A 86 12.64 -7.31 11.70
CA VAL A 86 11.78 -6.32 11.04
C VAL A 86 11.64 -5.10 11.91
N PHE A 87 11.74 -3.92 11.29
CA PHE A 87 11.47 -2.63 11.90
C PHE A 87 10.13 -2.12 11.39
N ALA A 88 9.16 -1.87 12.28
CA ALA A 88 7.78 -1.55 11.91
C ALA A 88 7.18 -0.45 12.79
N TYR A 89 6.13 0.23 12.31
CA TYR A 89 5.25 1.01 13.17
C TYR A 89 4.40 0.10 14.04
N PRO A 90 3.91 0.56 15.21
CA PRO A 90 3.00 -0.23 16.04
C PRO A 90 1.80 -0.76 15.25
N GLU A 91 1.34 -1.94 15.63
CA GLU A 91 0.08 -2.48 15.14
C GLU A 91 -1.08 -1.63 15.68
N MET A 92 -1.87 -1.11 14.75
CA MET A 92 -3.06 -0.29 14.98
C MET A 92 -4.20 -0.83 14.12
N GLU A 93 -5.45 -0.48 14.44
CA GLU A 93 -6.62 -1.09 13.78
C GLU A 93 -6.58 -0.87 12.25
N TYR A 94 -6.11 0.29 11.81
CA TYR A 94 -6.05 0.63 10.38
C TYR A 94 -4.89 -0.04 9.62
N ASN A 95 -3.83 -0.51 10.30
CA ASN A 95 -2.63 -1.06 9.63
C ASN A 95 -2.41 -2.55 9.89
N LYS A 96 -3.10 -3.16 10.85
CA LYS A 96 -2.88 -4.54 11.32
C LYS A 96 -2.96 -5.59 10.21
N ASP A 97 -4.02 -5.54 9.39
CA ASP A 97 -4.19 -6.45 8.25
C ASP A 97 -3.00 -6.36 7.30
N ARG A 98 -2.57 -5.12 7.00
CA ARG A 98 -1.46 -4.84 6.11
C ARG A 98 -0.16 -5.38 6.70
N GLN A 99 0.12 -5.11 7.97
CA GLN A 99 1.31 -5.61 8.65
C GLN A 99 1.36 -7.14 8.69
N THR A 100 0.23 -7.78 8.99
CA THR A 100 0.12 -9.25 8.99
C THR A 100 0.49 -9.82 7.62
N ILE A 101 -0.05 -9.26 6.53
CA ILE A 101 0.29 -9.69 5.16
C ILE A 101 1.78 -9.55 4.88
N MET A 102 2.38 -8.40 5.24
CA MET A 102 3.81 -8.15 5.00
C MET A 102 4.70 -9.12 5.79
N LEU A 103 4.40 -9.33 7.07
CA LEU A 103 5.16 -10.22 7.96
C LEU A 103 5.02 -11.69 7.53
N THR A 104 3.80 -12.15 7.24
CA THR A 104 3.55 -13.52 6.77
C THR A 104 4.27 -13.78 5.46
N ALA A 105 4.12 -12.89 4.47
CA ALA A 105 4.76 -13.05 3.18
C ALA A 105 6.30 -13.02 3.29
N LEU A 106 6.86 -12.11 4.09
CA LEU A 106 8.30 -12.07 4.34
C LEU A 106 8.77 -13.40 4.94
N LYS A 107 8.09 -13.88 5.99
CA LYS A 107 8.42 -15.14 6.66
C LYS A 107 8.33 -16.34 5.73
N ASP A 108 7.28 -16.41 4.90
CA ASP A 108 7.12 -17.47 3.89
C ASP A 108 8.24 -17.42 2.85
N GLY A 109 8.68 -16.21 2.47
CA GLY A 109 9.80 -16.01 1.55
C GLY A 109 11.14 -16.39 2.14
N LEU A 110 11.36 -16.13 3.44
CA LEU A 110 12.57 -16.55 4.15
C LEU A 110 12.64 -18.09 4.27
N GLY A 111 11.50 -18.75 4.43
CA GLY A 111 11.41 -20.21 4.49
C GLY A 111 12.25 -20.80 5.63
N LEU A 112 12.99 -21.87 5.32
CA LEU A 112 13.93 -22.49 6.26
C LEU A 112 15.36 -21.97 6.10
N ASP A 113 15.62 -21.15 5.09
CA ASP A 113 16.95 -20.70 4.71
C ASP A 113 17.36 -19.46 5.50
N ALA A 114 16.43 -18.70 6.09
CA ALA A 114 16.71 -17.59 7.00
C ALA A 114 15.61 -17.49 8.06
N THR A 115 15.90 -16.87 9.20
CA THR A 115 14.98 -16.84 10.35
C THR A 115 14.53 -15.42 10.65
N LEU A 116 13.21 -15.18 10.65
CA LEU A 116 12.64 -13.97 11.25
C LEU A 116 12.79 -14.08 12.77
N LYS A 117 13.75 -13.34 13.33
CA LYS A 117 14.11 -13.36 14.76
C LYS A 117 13.12 -12.55 15.59
N ASP A 118 12.82 -11.32 15.16
CA ASP A 118 11.95 -10.42 15.90
C ASP A 118 11.30 -9.35 15.01
N VAL A 119 10.27 -8.70 15.54
CA VAL A 119 9.63 -7.50 14.98
C VAL A 119 9.73 -6.39 16.02
N ILE A 120 10.56 -5.39 15.73
CA ILE A 120 10.81 -4.25 16.60
C ILE A 120 9.94 -3.09 16.15
N TYR A 121 9.13 -2.60 17.09
CA TYR A 121 8.25 -1.47 16.85
C TYR A 121 8.91 -0.15 17.24
N PHE A 122 8.71 0.86 16.41
CA PHE A 122 8.95 2.25 16.77
C PHE A 122 7.86 2.74 17.71
N GLU A 123 8.20 3.73 18.53
CA GLU A 123 7.20 4.40 19.36
C GLU A 123 6.54 5.50 18.52
N LEU A 124 5.22 5.65 18.67
CA LEU A 124 4.53 6.79 18.10
C LEU A 124 4.63 7.95 19.08
N PRO A 125 4.78 9.19 18.59
CA PRO A 125 4.88 10.37 19.44
C PRO A 125 3.56 10.66 20.20
N VAL A 126 2.44 10.10 19.73
CA VAL A 126 1.09 10.31 20.28
C VAL A 126 0.27 9.02 20.30
N SER A 127 -0.88 9.06 20.98
CA SER A 127 -1.84 7.97 21.01
C SER A 127 -2.60 7.82 19.68
N GLU A 128 -3.21 6.64 19.45
CA GLU A 128 -3.96 6.35 18.20
C GLU A 128 -5.08 7.37 17.95
N ASP A 129 -5.76 7.83 19.00
CA ASP A 129 -6.84 8.83 18.92
C ASP A 129 -6.37 10.22 18.49
N GLU A 130 -5.07 10.50 18.59
CA GLU A 130 -4.46 11.81 18.31
C GLU A 130 -3.70 11.83 16.97
N LEU A 131 -3.58 10.69 16.29
CA LEU A 131 -2.82 10.58 15.04
C LEU A 131 -3.36 11.48 13.92
N ASP A 132 -4.69 11.63 13.83
CA ASP A 132 -5.32 12.50 12.84
C ASP A 132 -5.10 14.00 13.13
N MET A 133 -4.57 14.34 14.32
CA MET A 133 -4.40 15.70 14.79
C MET A 133 -2.96 16.21 14.69
N ILE A 134 -1.99 15.33 14.42
CA ILE A 134 -0.58 15.72 14.31
C ILE A 134 -0.14 15.84 12.84
N PRO A 135 0.73 16.82 12.52
CA PRO A 135 1.35 16.91 11.21
C PRO A 135 2.09 15.62 10.85
N PHE A 136 2.05 15.23 9.58
CA PHE A 136 2.70 14.01 9.10
C PHE A 136 4.21 14.01 9.38
N GLU A 137 4.84 15.17 9.30
CA GLU A 137 6.26 15.38 9.56
C GLU A 137 6.62 15.04 11.01
N GLU A 138 5.71 15.28 11.96
CA GLU A 138 5.90 14.94 13.37
C GLU A 138 5.74 13.43 13.63
N MET A 139 5.17 12.67 12.68
CA MET A 139 5.09 11.21 12.72
C MET A 139 6.28 10.51 12.02
N MET A 140 7.16 11.27 11.38
CA MET A 140 8.31 10.71 10.68
C MET A 140 9.40 10.32 11.68
N ILE A 141 10.00 9.15 11.44
CA ILE A 141 11.11 8.65 12.24
C ILE A 141 12.36 9.46 11.93
N THR A 142 13.10 9.82 12.96
CA THR A 142 14.40 10.48 12.84
C THR A 142 15.53 9.46 12.65
N GLY A 143 16.64 9.90 12.07
CA GLY A 143 17.84 9.10 11.91
C GLY A 143 18.39 8.63 13.25
N GLU A 144 18.36 9.49 14.27
CA GLU A 144 18.78 9.16 15.64
C GLU A 144 17.96 8.01 16.24
N GLU A 145 16.62 8.06 16.14
CA GLU A 145 15.75 6.98 16.62
C GLU A 145 16.00 5.68 15.87
N PHE A 146 16.20 5.76 14.56
CA PHE A 146 16.51 4.60 13.73
C PHE A 146 17.86 3.98 14.13
N ASP A 147 18.91 4.80 14.23
CA ASP A 147 20.26 4.37 14.62
C ASP A 147 20.25 3.75 16.01
N LYS A 148 19.51 4.34 16.95
CA LYS A 148 19.33 3.77 18.29
C LYS A 148 18.72 2.36 18.21
N LYS A 149 17.65 2.17 17.43
CA LYS A 149 17.03 0.85 17.25
C LYS A 149 17.99 -0.15 16.59
N VAL A 150 18.82 0.30 15.64
CA VAL A 150 19.88 -0.54 15.06
C VAL A 150 20.91 -0.96 16.12
N GLN A 151 21.38 -0.02 16.95
CA GLN A 151 22.35 -0.30 18.01
C GLN A 151 21.77 -1.26 19.06
N ASP A 152 20.52 -1.06 19.46
CA ASP A 152 19.83 -1.92 20.43
C ASP A 152 19.58 -3.35 19.89
N ASN A 153 19.72 -3.57 18.57
CA ASN A 153 19.52 -4.85 17.88
C ASN A 153 20.71 -5.24 16.99
N PHE A 154 21.92 -4.81 17.35
CA PHE A 154 23.12 -4.95 16.53
C PHE A 154 23.52 -6.41 16.24
N GLU A 155 23.03 -7.35 17.06
CA GLU A 155 23.31 -8.78 16.94
C GLU A 155 22.50 -9.48 15.84
N THR A 156 21.57 -8.79 15.18
CA THR A 156 20.90 -9.30 13.99
C THR A 156 21.81 -9.21 12.77
N ASP A 157 21.60 -10.08 11.77
CA ASP A 157 22.42 -10.03 10.55
C ASP A 157 21.81 -9.09 9.51
N VAL A 158 20.48 -9.01 9.45
CA VAL A 158 19.73 -8.20 8.48
C VAL A 158 18.55 -7.51 9.15
N ILE A 159 18.38 -6.23 8.87
CA ILE A 159 17.20 -5.44 9.23
C ILE A 159 16.37 -5.19 7.98
N VAL A 160 15.07 -5.48 8.05
CA VAL A 160 14.09 -5.10 7.02
C VAL A 160 13.20 -4.00 7.58
N SER A 161 13.31 -2.80 7.03
CA SER A 161 12.50 -1.66 7.44
C SER A 161 11.18 -1.63 6.69
N PHE A 162 10.07 -1.81 7.41
CA PHE A 162 8.71 -1.56 6.91
C PHE A 162 8.29 -0.10 7.11
N VAL A 163 9.09 0.65 7.86
CA VAL A 163 8.92 2.10 8.01
C VAL A 163 9.65 2.83 6.88
N PRO A 164 9.15 4.02 6.47
CA PRO A 164 9.83 4.87 5.51
C PRO A 164 11.25 5.21 5.94
N VAL A 165 12.04 5.69 4.98
CA VAL A 165 13.37 6.23 5.23
C VAL A 165 13.27 7.37 6.25
N PRO A 166 14.17 7.42 7.25
CA PRO A 166 14.23 8.55 8.17
C PRO A 166 14.39 9.89 7.45
N ILE A 167 13.72 10.93 7.95
CA ILE A 167 13.64 12.25 7.30
C ILE A 167 15.03 12.88 7.05
N ASP A 168 15.99 12.54 7.90
CA ASP A 168 17.36 13.04 7.90
C ASP A 168 18.37 11.90 7.67
N ILE A 169 18.06 10.98 6.76
CA ILE A 169 18.94 9.84 6.40
C ILE A 169 20.42 10.21 6.18
N ALA A 170 20.69 11.40 5.63
CA ALA A 170 22.05 11.88 5.41
C ALA A 170 22.87 12.04 6.70
N ASN A 171 22.19 12.17 7.85
CA ASN A 171 22.77 12.34 9.18
C ASN A 171 22.82 11.05 9.99
N MET A 172 22.30 9.93 9.47
CA MET A 172 22.31 8.66 10.20
C MET A 172 23.74 8.18 10.43
N GLU A 173 24.07 7.89 11.69
CA GLU A 173 25.32 7.26 12.10
C GLU A 173 25.52 5.90 11.43
N TYR A 174 24.44 5.15 11.19
CA TYR A 174 24.50 3.88 10.46
C TYR A 174 25.26 4.03 9.15
N PHE A 175 24.96 5.11 8.40
CA PHE A 175 25.68 5.43 7.19
C PHE A 175 26.95 6.20 7.50
N ILE A 176 26.99 7.24 8.31
CA ILE A 176 28.22 8.05 8.47
C ILE A 176 29.41 7.21 8.99
N GLN A 177 29.18 6.36 9.99
CA GLN A 177 30.21 5.56 10.64
C GLN A 177 30.47 4.22 9.95
N ASP A 178 29.83 3.98 8.79
CA ASP A 178 29.93 2.74 8.03
C ASP A 178 29.56 1.49 8.84
N VAL A 179 28.53 1.61 9.69
CA VAL A 179 28.03 0.51 10.52
C VAL A 179 27.67 -0.71 9.66
N ALA A 180 27.18 -0.50 8.44
CA ALA A 180 26.89 -1.55 7.47
C ALA A 180 28.07 -2.50 7.18
N SER A 181 29.32 -2.10 7.45
CA SER A 181 30.51 -2.94 7.25
C SER A 181 30.73 -3.99 8.36
N VAL A 182 30.25 -3.71 9.58
CA VAL A 182 30.51 -4.53 10.78
C VAL A 182 29.24 -4.97 11.51
N GLY A 183 28.09 -4.38 11.17
CA GLY A 183 26.80 -4.61 11.80
C GLY A 183 25.75 -5.15 10.81
N PRO A 184 24.46 -5.06 11.17
CA PRO A 184 23.38 -5.60 10.36
C PRO A 184 23.31 -4.92 8.99
N LYS A 185 22.96 -5.72 7.98
CA LYS A 185 22.66 -5.22 6.62
C LYS A 185 21.26 -4.65 6.59
N LEU A 186 21.10 -3.49 5.95
CA LEU A 186 19.81 -2.80 5.91
C LEU A 186 19.10 -2.97 4.57
N CYS A 187 17.87 -3.49 4.61
CA CYS A 187 16.92 -3.57 3.51
C CYS A 187 15.78 -2.59 3.76
N LEU A 188 15.57 -1.63 2.86
CA LEU A 188 14.48 -0.64 2.97
C LEU A 188 13.33 -1.02 2.05
N THR A 189 12.08 -0.81 2.48
CA THR A 189 10.91 -1.07 1.64
C THR A 189 10.17 0.22 1.27
N PHE A 190 9.60 0.21 0.06
CA PHE A 190 8.87 1.32 -0.56
C PHE A 190 9.56 2.69 -0.47
N SER A 191 10.88 2.69 -0.55
CA SER A 191 11.71 3.89 -0.39
C SER A 191 12.10 4.50 -1.74
N ALA A 192 12.39 5.81 -1.72
CA ALA A 192 12.79 6.55 -2.90
C ALA A 192 14.23 6.20 -3.32
N VAL A 193 14.38 5.44 -4.41
CA VAL A 193 15.69 4.96 -4.86
C VAL A 193 16.63 6.09 -5.27
N TYR A 194 16.12 7.23 -5.75
CA TYR A 194 16.97 8.36 -6.12
C TYR A 194 17.80 8.89 -4.95
N GLU A 195 17.21 8.95 -3.75
CA GLU A 195 17.88 9.39 -2.50
C GLU A 195 18.92 8.38 -2.02
N LEU A 196 18.69 7.10 -2.31
CA LEU A 196 19.47 5.97 -1.82
C LEU A 196 20.53 5.48 -2.82
N SER A 197 20.53 6.03 -4.03
CA SER A 197 21.34 5.55 -5.15
C SER A 197 22.84 5.54 -4.87
N ASN A 198 23.35 6.57 -4.20
CA ASN A 198 24.76 6.64 -3.79
C ASN A 198 25.10 5.60 -2.72
N LEU A 199 24.20 5.33 -1.78
CA LEU A 199 24.39 4.33 -0.73
C LEU A 199 24.39 2.91 -1.32
N LEU A 200 23.47 2.64 -2.26
CA LEU A 200 23.45 1.39 -3.02
C LEU A 200 24.70 1.22 -3.88
N ALA A 201 25.12 2.24 -4.63
CA ALA A 201 26.31 2.17 -5.47
C ALA A 201 27.61 1.98 -4.67
N ALA A 202 27.62 2.40 -3.40
CA ALA A 202 28.73 2.23 -2.47
C ALA A 202 28.62 0.95 -1.60
N ASP A 203 27.61 0.09 -1.81
CA ASP A 203 27.35 -1.13 -1.04
C ASP A 203 27.12 -0.90 0.48
N ARG A 204 26.64 0.29 0.84
CA ARG A 204 26.34 0.69 2.24
C ARG A 204 24.88 0.42 2.62
N LEU A 205 24.07 0.05 1.65
CA LEU A 205 22.68 -0.37 1.79
C LEU A 205 22.52 -1.68 1.01
N ASP A 206 21.91 -2.69 1.62
CA ASP A 206 21.80 -4.00 0.99
C ASP A 206 20.88 -3.98 -0.22
N SER A 207 19.67 -3.47 -0.01
CA SER A 207 18.62 -3.46 -1.01
C SER A 207 17.51 -2.46 -0.70
N VAL A 208 16.80 -2.08 -1.76
CA VAL A 208 15.56 -1.30 -1.69
C VAL A 208 14.48 -2.00 -2.49
N LEU A 209 13.38 -2.37 -1.83
CA LEU A 209 12.14 -2.73 -2.50
C LEU A 209 11.43 -1.44 -2.93
N CYS A 210 11.19 -1.26 -4.23
CA CYS A 210 10.49 -0.08 -4.75
C CYS A 210 9.46 -0.47 -5.82
N TYR A 211 8.63 0.50 -6.22
CA TYR A 211 7.74 0.34 -7.36
C TYR A 211 8.53 0.30 -8.68
N ASN A 212 8.06 -0.49 -9.63
CA ASN A 212 8.49 -0.46 -11.01
C ASN A 212 8.05 0.88 -11.65
N PRO A 213 8.98 1.73 -12.15
CA PRO A 213 8.63 3.03 -12.74
C PRO A 213 7.67 2.96 -13.92
N ASP A 214 7.61 1.83 -14.61
CA ASP A 214 6.73 1.61 -15.77
C ASP A 214 5.36 1.05 -15.39
N PHE A 215 5.16 0.67 -14.13
CA PHE A 215 3.85 0.24 -13.66
C PHE A 215 2.83 1.37 -13.86
N ARG A 216 1.65 1.00 -14.37
CA ARG A 216 0.50 1.89 -14.51
C ARG A 216 -0.68 1.22 -13.86
N TYR A 217 -1.21 1.86 -12.82
CA TYR A 217 -2.32 1.33 -12.09
C TYR A 217 -3.57 1.25 -12.97
N GLN A 218 -4.15 0.05 -13.06
CA GLN A 218 -5.39 -0.20 -13.78
C GLN A 218 -6.39 -0.85 -12.83
N LEU A 219 -7.42 -0.09 -12.43
CA LEU A 219 -8.41 -0.54 -11.45
C LEU A 219 -9.06 -1.87 -11.86
N LYS A 220 -9.44 -1.99 -13.13
CA LYS A 220 -10.17 -3.16 -13.67
C LYS A 220 -9.29 -4.30 -14.18
N ALA A 221 -7.96 -4.16 -14.12
CA ALA A 221 -7.09 -5.26 -14.53
C ALA A 221 -7.23 -6.44 -13.56
N PRO A 222 -7.25 -7.70 -14.05
CA PRO A 222 -7.32 -8.86 -13.19
C PRO A 222 -6.10 -8.96 -12.27
N ILE A 223 -6.25 -9.64 -11.14
CA ILE A 223 -5.12 -10.01 -10.29
C ILE A 223 -4.25 -11.02 -11.08
N PRO A 224 -2.92 -10.85 -11.12
CA PRO A 224 -2.04 -11.80 -11.79
C PRO A 224 -2.18 -13.23 -11.23
N GLU A 225 -1.95 -14.23 -12.09
CA GLU A 225 -2.14 -15.64 -11.72
C GLU A 225 -1.11 -16.16 -10.70
N SER A 226 -0.03 -15.42 -10.45
CA SER A 226 1.02 -15.78 -9.51
C SER A 226 1.64 -14.56 -8.83
N PHE A 227 2.22 -14.79 -7.64
CA PHE A 227 3.01 -13.77 -6.94
C PHE A 227 4.24 -13.35 -7.76
N ASP A 228 4.82 -14.26 -8.54
CA ASP A 228 5.94 -13.98 -9.42
C ASP A 228 5.59 -12.94 -10.50
N ALA A 229 4.43 -13.11 -11.13
CA ALA A 229 3.92 -12.18 -12.13
C ALA A 229 3.53 -10.83 -11.48
N ALA A 230 2.85 -10.87 -10.34
CA ALA A 230 2.48 -9.65 -9.60
C ALA A 230 3.71 -8.83 -9.16
N PHE A 231 4.77 -9.50 -8.71
CA PHE A 231 6.02 -8.83 -8.38
C PHE A 231 6.66 -8.18 -9.61
N ALA A 232 6.84 -8.95 -10.68
CA ALA A 232 7.50 -8.46 -11.90
C ALA A 232 6.75 -7.29 -12.55
N GLU A 233 5.42 -7.26 -12.40
CA GLU A 233 4.59 -6.17 -12.89
C GLU A 233 4.82 -4.87 -12.11
N ARG A 234 4.80 -4.93 -10.77
CA ARG A 234 4.65 -3.73 -9.93
C ARG A 234 5.91 -3.33 -9.16
N TYR A 235 6.88 -4.21 -8.97
CA TYR A 235 7.97 -3.99 -8.01
C TYR A 235 9.35 -4.33 -8.59
N LEU A 236 10.37 -3.79 -7.93
CA LEU A 236 11.78 -4.05 -8.17
C LEU A 236 12.49 -4.19 -6.81
N ILE A 237 13.50 -5.05 -6.74
CA ILE A 237 14.51 -5.01 -5.66
C ILE A 237 15.79 -4.43 -6.28
N VAL A 238 16.17 -3.25 -5.81
CA VAL A 238 17.36 -2.54 -6.27
C VAL A 238 18.51 -2.84 -5.31
N THR A 239 19.67 -3.21 -5.85
CA THR A 239 20.88 -3.57 -5.11
C THR A 239 22.10 -2.89 -5.72
N SER A 240 23.25 -2.96 -5.05
CA SER A 240 24.54 -2.50 -5.59
C SER A 240 24.88 -3.14 -6.95
N GLU A 241 24.45 -4.38 -7.17
CA GLU A 241 24.71 -5.15 -8.40
C GLU A 241 23.90 -4.67 -9.61
N ASN A 242 22.67 -4.16 -9.39
CA ASN A 242 21.74 -3.87 -10.48
C ASN A 242 21.36 -2.39 -10.62
N VAL A 243 21.70 -1.53 -9.65
CA VAL A 243 21.27 -0.11 -9.62
C VAL A 243 21.63 0.64 -10.90
N ARG A 244 22.82 0.41 -11.48
CA ARG A 244 23.25 1.06 -12.72
C ARG A 244 22.44 0.60 -13.93
N ALA A 245 22.27 -0.71 -14.09
CA ALA A 245 21.48 -1.28 -15.19
C ALA A 245 20.00 -0.88 -15.09
N LEU A 246 19.45 -0.82 -13.87
CA LEU A 246 18.09 -0.36 -13.63
C LEU A 246 17.93 1.13 -13.89
N ALA A 247 18.92 1.97 -13.57
CA ALA A 247 18.90 3.40 -13.87
C ALA A 247 18.95 3.69 -15.37
N GLU A 248 19.72 2.90 -16.13
CA GLU A 248 19.76 2.99 -17.60
C GLU A 248 18.42 2.57 -18.21
N LYS A 249 17.84 1.46 -17.72
CA LYS A 249 16.54 0.96 -18.19
C LYS A 249 15.39 1.88 -17.80
N TYR A 250 15.43 2.44 -16.59
CA TYR A 250 14.40 3.28 -16.02
C TYR A 250 15.01 4.61 -15.57
N PRO A 251 15.19 5.59 -16.48
CA PRO A 251 15.76 6.90 -16.13
C PRO A 251 15.01 7.60 -14.99
N ARG A 252 13.70 7.32 -14.85
CA ARG A 252 12.85 7.87 -13.78
C ARG A 252 13.12 7.28 -12.39
N LEU A 253 13.87 6.18 -12.28
CA LEU A 253 14.22 5.54 -11.01
C LEU A 253 15.15 6.44 -10.17
N LEU A 254 15.99 7.24 -10.84
CA LEU A 254 16.93 8.16 -10.21
C LEU A 254 16.54 9.64 -10.34
N SER A 255 15.36 9.94 -10.91
CA SER A 255 14.86 11.31 -10.97
C SER A 255 13.86 11.56 -9.84
N GLU A 256 13.97 12.70 -9.18
CA GLU A 256 12.91 13.21 -8.32
C GLU A 256 11.61 13.31 -9.14
N ILE A 257 10.57 12.57 -8.74
CA ILE A 257 9.28 12.63 -9.42
C ILE A 257 8.65 13.97 -9.06
N LYS A 258 8.73 14.95 -9.96
CA LYS A 258 7.83 16.09 -9.92
C LYS A 258 6.44 15.58 -10.28
N VAL A 259 5.59 15.39 -9.28
CA VAL A 259 4.18 15.10 -9.51
C VAL A 259 3.59 16.34 -10.17
N GLU A 260 3.38 16.30 -11.50
CA GLU A 260 2.45 17.24 -12.12
C GLU A 260 1.07 16.91 -11.56
N GLU A 261 0.58 17.76 -10.65
CA GLU A 261 -0.79 17.71 -10.16
C GLU A 261 -1.74 17.92 -11.33
N LYS A 262 -2.10 16.85 -12.02
CA LYS A 262 -3.33 16.84 -12.83
C LYS A 262 -4.48 16.54 -11.89
N PRO A 263 -5.48 17.44 -11.76
CA PRO A 263 -6.63 17.18 -10.91
C PRO A 263 -7.32 15.89 -11.36
N LEU A 264 -7.61 15.03 -10.39
CA LEU A 264 -8.21 13.69 -10.53
C LEU A 264 -9.64 13.66 -11.10
N TYR A 265 -10.13 14.79 -11.63
CA TYR A 265 -11.48 14.94 -12.18
C TYR A 265 -11.46 15.84 -13.41
N GLU A 266 -10.87 15.34 -14.50
CA GLU A 266 -11.24 15.77 -15.84
C GLU A 266 -11.57 14.52 -16.66
N ASP A 267 -12.85 14.13 -16.62
CA ASP A 267 -13.63 13.50 -17.70
C ASP A 267 -15.12 13.82 -17.48
#